data_AF-A0A067P2I8-F1
#
_entry.id   AF-A0A067P2I8-F1
#
_cell.length_a   1.000
_cell.length_b   1.000
_cell.length_c   1.000
_cell.angle_alpha   90.00
_cell.angle_beta   90.00
_cell.angle_gamma   90.00
#
_symmetry.space_group_name_H-M   'P 1'
#
loop_
_entity.id
_entity.type
_entity.pdbx_description
1 polymer ?
#
loop_
_entity_poly.entity_id
_entity_poly.type
_entity_poly.pdbx_seq_one_letter_code
_entity_poly.pdbx_strand_id
1 'polypeptide(L)'
;MGQDLILPISACLPPPQNPPPAPAPPAPTPPPHPPSPAPAPQHHDPLIEESEDELLLQHGDHLPGLAEAQEHFGEPRTFHEAMQRPEEERDKWFKAASEEIQSLIDNGTFELVCLPPGS
;
A
#
# COMPACT_ATOMS: atom_id res chain seq x y z
N MET A 1 -92.89 -34.54 -18.81
CA MET A 1 -92.42 -35.14 -17.56
C MET A 1 -91.13 -34.42 -17.18
N GLY A 2 -90.99 -33.99 -15.93
CA GLY A 2 -89.72 -33.52 -15.37
C GLY A 2 -89.43 -32.04 -15.56
N GLN A 3 -89.82 -31.26 -14.56
CA GLN A 3 -89.32 -29.92 -14.32
C GLN A 3 -88.01 -30.09 -13.54
N ASP A 4 -86.94 -29.41 -13.93
CA ASP A 4 -85.92 -29.04 -12.97
C ASP A 4 -85.51 -27.60 -13.26
N LEU A 5 -86.17 -26.70 -12.55
CA LEU A 5 -85.75 -25.33 -12.32
C LEU A 5 -84.40 -25.39 -11.58
N ILE A 6 -83.32 -25.61 -12.33
CA ILE A 6 -81.98 -25.37 -11.81
C ILE A 6 -81.81 -23.85 -11.87
N LEU A 7 -82.16 -23.20 -10.76
CA LEU A 7 -81.79 -21.81 -10.52
C LEU A 7 -80.28 -21.68 -10.82
N PRO A 8 -79.84 -20.69 -11.61
CA PRO A 8 -78.41 -20.49 -11.81
C PRO A 8 -77.81 -20.24 -10.44
N ILE A 9 -76.88 -21.12 -10.05
CA ILE A 9 -76.03 -21.00 -8.88
C ILE A 9 -75.58 -19.55 -8.86
N SER A 10 -76.09 -18.78 -7.89
CA SER A 10 -75.65 -17.42 -7.65
C SER A 10 -74.15 -17.53 -7.40
N ALA A 11 -73.36 -17.23 -8.42
CA ALA A 11 -71.92 -17.26 -8.34
C ALA A 11 -71.58 -16.13 -7.36
N CYS A 12 -71.41 -16.52 -6.10
CA CYS A 12 -70.89 -15.65 -5.06
C CYS A 12 -69.49 -15.28 -5.55
N LEU A 13 -69.40 -14.12 -6.22
CA LEU A 13 -68.11 -13.64 -6.71
C LEU A 13 -67.22 -13.54 -5.48
N PRO A 14 -66.03 -14.17 -5.50
CA PRO A 14 -65.09 -13.99 -4.41
C PRO A 14 -64.83 -12.50 -4.25
N PRO A 15 -64.66 -12.00 -3.01
CA PRO A 15 -64.32 -10.62 -2.79
C PRO A 15 -63.06 -10.28 -3.58
N PRO A 16 -62.93 -9.04 -4.07
CA PRO A 16 -61.73 -8.62 -4.80
C PRO A 16 -60.51 -8.94 -3.93
N GLN A 17 -59.62 -9.79 -4.44
CA GLN A 17 -58.36 -10.03 -3.76
C GLN A 17 -57.59 -8.70 -3.78
N ASN A 18 -57.19 -8.23 -2.60
CA ASN A 18 -56.30 -7.08 -2.53
C ASN A 18 -55.07 -7.39 -3.38
N PRO A 19 -54.61 -6.44 -4.22
CA PRO A 19 -53.38 -6.63 -4.93
C PRO A 19 -52.26 -6.93 -3.92
N PRO A 20 -51.29 -7.77 -4.29
CA PRO A 20 -50.15 -8.00 -3.42
C PRO A 20 -49.53 -6.65 -3.05
N PRO A 21 -49.02 -6.49 -1.81
CA PRO A 21 -48.34 -5.27 -1.43
C PRO A 21 -47.25 -4.97 -2.47
N ALA A 22 -47.16 -3.71 -2.87
CA ALA A 22 -46.10 -3.27 -3.78
C ALA A 22 -44.75 -3.69 -3.20
N PRO A 23 -43.77 -4.09 -4.04
CA PRO A 23 -42.43 -4.35 -3.56
C PRO A 23 -41.95 -3.11 -2.81
N ALA A 24 -41.33 -3.32 -1.64
CA ALA A 24 -40.74 -2.22 -0.89
C ALA A 24 -39.82 -1.42 -1.83
N PRO A 25 -39.81 -0.08 -1.72
CA PRO A 25 -38.86 0.71 -2.48
C PRO A 25 -37.44 0.19 -2.19
N PRO A 26 -36.53 0.20 -3.18
CA PRO A 26 -35.16 -0.18 -2.95
C PRO A 26 -34.61 0.67 -1.80
N ALA A 27 -33.88 0.05 -0.88
CA ALA A 27 -33.20 0.78 0.19
C ALA A 27 -32.34 1.89 -0.41
N PRO A 28 -32.22 3.05 0.26
CA PRO A 28 -31.28 4.08 -0.20
C PRO A 28 -29.90 3.45 -0.36
N THR A 29 -29.25 3.72 -1.50
CA THR A 29 -27.88 3.28 -1.72
C THR A 29 -27.02 3.81 -0.58
N PRO A 30 -26.19 2.98 0.07
CA PRO A 30 -25.24 3.47 1.06
C PRO A 30 -24.37 4.57 0.41
N PRO A 31 -23.93 5.58 1.17
CA PRO A 31 -22.96 6.54 0.66
C PRO A 31 -21.76 5.77 0.09
N PRO A 32 -21.09 6.29 -0.96
CA PRO A 32 -19.90 5.66 -1.49
C PRO A 32 -18.92 5.44 -0.34
N HIS A 33 -18.50 4.19 -0.15
CA HIS A 33 -17.49 3.87 0.84
C HIS A 33 -16.22 4.65 0.45
N PRO A 34 -15.46 5.20 1.41
CA PRO A 34 -14.10 5.63 1.10
C PRO A 34 -13.37 4.47 0.41
N PRO A 35 -12.42 4.74 -0.50
CA PRO A 35 -11.63 3.67 -1.08
C PRO A 35 -11.10 2.79 0.05
N SER A 36 -11.35 1.48 -0.03
CA SER A 36 -10.77 0.52 0.90
C SER A 36 -9.27 0.83 1.00
N PRO A 37 -8.66 0.92 2.19
CA PRO A 37 -7.21 0.97 2.25
C PRO A 37 -6.71 -0.23 1.45
N ALA A 38 -5.75 0.01 0.55
CA ALA A 38 -5.13 -1.05 -0.21
C ALA A 38 -4.77 -2.19 0.77
N PRO A 39 -5.06 -3.47 0.45
CA PRO A 39 -4.63 -4.54 1.32
C PRO A 39 -3.13 -4.36 1.52
N ALA A 40 -2.70 -4.23 2.77
CA ALA A 40 -1.28 -4.32 3.09
C ALA A 40 -0.78 -5.61 2.40
N PRO A 41 0.42 -5.58 1.76
CA PRO A 41 0.95 -6.75 1.07
C PRO A 41 0.78 -7.99 1.95
N GLN A 42 -0.11 -8.89 1.54
CA GLN A 42 -0.36 -10.15 2.22
C GLN A 42 0.87 -11.01 1.97
N HIS A 43 1.84 -10.92 2.88
CA HIS A 43 3.02 -11.78 2.92
C HIS A 43 2.58 -13.17 3.35
N HIS A 44 2.06 -13.96 2.39
CA HIS A 44 1.99 -15.40 2.59
C HIS A 44 2.70 -16.11 1.43
N ASP A 45 3.85 -16.64 1.80
CA ASP A 45 4.82 -17.41 1.04
C ASP A 45 4.23 -18.73 0.50
N PRO A 46 4.59 -19.12 -0.73
CA PRO A 46 4.63 -20.53 -1.08
C PRO A 46 5.93 -20.87 -1.85
N LEU A 47 7.02 -21.10 -1.10
CA LEU A 47 8.24 -21.87 -1.37
C LEU A 47 9.54 -21.20 -0.87
N ILE A 48 9.58 -20.75 0.38
CA ILE A 48 10.84 -20.70 1.15
C ILE A 48 10.65 -21.49 2.44
N GLU A 49 10.48 -22.80 2.30
CA GLU A 49 10.92 -23.75 3.32
C GLU A 49 12.45 -23.90 3.23
N GLU A 50 13.20 -22.88 3.62
CA GLU A 50 14.59 -23.02 4.11
C GLU A 50 14.84 -21.96 5.21
N SER A 51 14.33 -22.29 6.40
CA SER A 51 14.76 -21.89 7.75
C SER A 51 15.84 -20.78 7.87
N GLU A 52 15.42 -19.53 8.06
CA GLU A 52 16.30 -18.45 8.53
C GLU A 52 16.42 -18.38 10.07
N ASP A 53 15.60 -19.13 10.80
CA ASP A 53 15.65 -19.23 12.27
C ASP A 53 16.80 -20.12 12.82
N GLU A 54 17.53 -20.85 11.97
CA GLU A 54 18.71 -21.64 12.41
C GLU A 54 20.05 -20.86 12.28
N LEU A 55 20.08 -19.81 11.46
CA LEU A 55 21.29 -18.99 11.24
C LEU A 55 21.61 -18.05 12.43
N LEU A 56 20.60 -17.74 13.25
CA LEU A 56 20.73 -16.88 14.43
C LEU A 56 21.15 -17.62 15.70
N LEU A 57 21.03 -18.96 15.74
CA LEU A 57 21.32 -19.77 16.94
C LEU A 57 22.68 -20.49 16.90
N GLN A 58 23.50 -20.32 15.86
CA GLN A 58 24.84 -20.91 15.78
C GLN A 58 25.98 -19.97 16.24
N HIS A 59 25.70 -18.69 16.48
CA HIS A 59 26.73 -17.71 16.90
C HIS A 59 26.64 -17.35 18.39
N GLY A 60 26.03 -18.23 19.19
CA GLY A 60 26.02 -18.13 20.64
C GLY A 60 27.35 -18.54 21.24
N ASP A 61 28.42 -17.75 21.08
CA ASP A 61 29.52 -17.62 22.04
C ASP A 61 30.56 -16.52 21.70
N HIS A 62 30.12 -15.26 21.55
CA HIS A 62 31.06 -14.14 21.80
C HIS A 62 30.40 -12.88 22.36
N LEU A 63 30.38 -12.78 23.69
CA LEU A 63 30.22 -11.51 24.43
C LEU A 63 31.40 -10.53 24.11
N PRO A 64 31.42 -9.29 24.63
CA PRO A 64 30.54 -8.14 24.40
C PRO A 64 31.36 -6.87 24.01
N GLY A 65 30.82 -5.94 23.22
CA GLY A 65 31.40 -4.59 23.18
C GLY A 65 31.28 -3.83 21.86
N LEU A 66 30.22 -3.02 21.74
CA LEU A 66 30.27 -1.57 21.42
C LEU A 66 31.42 -1.01 20.55
N ALA A 67 31.86 -1.68 19.48
CA ALA A 67 32.87 -1.13 18.59
C ALA A 67 32.89 -1.80 17.21
N GLU A 68 31.74 -1.97 16.56
CA GLU A 68 31.77 -1.85 15.10
C GLU A 68 31.89 -0.37 14.78
N ALA A 69 33.09 0.17 15.02
CA ALA A 69 33.57 1.23 14.17
C ALA A 69 33.47 0.63 12.77
N GLN A 70 32.42 1.02 12.04
CA GLN A 70 32.32 0.82 10.61
C GLN A 70 33.56 1.54 10.05
N GLU A 71 34.62 0.76 9.96
CA GLU A 71 35.93 1.19 9.54
C GLU A 71 35.76 1.49 8.05
N HIS A 72 35.39 2.74 7.74
CA HIS A 72 35.36 3.34 6.40
C HIS A 72 36.79 3.37 5.83
N PHE A 73 37.40 2.20 5.64
CA PHE A 73 38.75 2.05 5.14
C PHE A 73 38.75 2.35 3.65
N GLY A 74 39.08 3.60 3.34
CA GLY A 74 39.24 4.05 1.97
C GLY A 74 38.08 4.88 1.43
N GLU A 75 37.05 5.21 2.20
CA GLU A 75 36.03 6.18 1.76
C GLU A 75 36.37 7.60 2.24
N PRO A 76 36.20 8.62 1.39
CA PRO A 76 36.54 9.98 1.79
C PRO A 76 35.57 10.46 2.86
N ARG A 77 36.08 10.99 3.97
CA ARG A 77 35.22 11.49 5.06
C ARG A 77 34.62 12.85 4.75
N THR A 78 35.19 13.57 3.79
CA THR A 78 34.75 14.90 3.38
C THR A 78 34.71 15.02 1.87
N PHE A 79 33.85 15.91 1.37
CA PHE A 79 33.81 16.24 -0.05
C PHE A 79 35.17 16.73 -0.57
N HIS A 80 35.87 17.55 0.22
CA HIS A 80 37.19 18.05 -0.16
C HIS A 80 38.20 16.92 -0.34
N GLU A 81 38.20 15.93 0.57
CA GLU A 81 39.03 14.73 0.45
C GLU A 81 38.68 13.92 -0.79
N ALA A 82 37.39 13.74 -1.09
CA ALA A 82 36.93 13.05 -2.30
C ALA A 82 37.43 13.75 -3.58
N MET A 83 37.49 15.08 -3.57
CA MET A 83 37.92 15.87 -4.73
C MET A 83 39.43 15.88 -4.98
N GLN A 84 40.23 15.49 -3.98
CA GLN A 84 41.69 15.37 -4.10
C GLN A 84 42.15 14.00 -4.62
N ARG A 85 41.22 13.05 -4.78
CA ARG A 85 41.51 11.69 -5.24
C ARG A 85 41.76 11.62 -6.74
N PRO A 86 42.29 10.49 -7.25
CA PRO A 86 42.37 10.25 -8.68
C PRO A 86 41.03 10.47 -9.37
N GLU A 87 41.08 10.98 -10.60
CA GLU A 87 39.90 11.39 -11.38
C GLU A 87 38.78 10.35 -11.41
N GLU A 88 39.13 9.07 -11.56
CA GLU A 88 38.17 7.96 -11.59
C GLU A 88 37.40 7.80 -10.27
N GLU A 89 38.09 7.91 -9.12
CA GLU A 89 37.44 7.86 -7.80
C GLU A 89 36.68 9.15 -7.51
N ARG A 90 37.26 10.30 -7.84
CA ARG A 90 36.62 11.60 -7.69
C ARG A 90 35.27 11.62 -8.41
N ASP A 91 35.26 11.23 -9.68
CA ASP A 91 34.06 11.28 -10.52
C ASP A 91 32.99 10.29 -10.03
N LYS A 92 33.41 9.13 -9.53
CA LYS A 92 32.50 8.18 -8.88
C LYS A 92 31.78 8.82 -7.68
N TRP A 93 32.54 9.41 -6.75
CA TRP A 93 31.97 10.04 -5.57
C TRP A 93 31.14 11.28 -5.91
N PHE A 94 31.62 12.10 -6.84
CA PHE A 94 30.91 13.29 -7.31
C PHE A 94 29.57 12.92 -7.95
N LYS A 95 29.58 11.91 -8.83
CA LYS A 95 28.37 11.43 -9.50
C LYS A 95 27.37 10.88 -8.49
N ALA A 96 27.80 10.01 -7.59
CA ALA A 96 26.91 9.44 -6.57
C ALA A 96 26.29 10.54 -5.68
N ALA A 97 27.08 11.50 -5.22
CA ALA A 97 26.57 12.63 -4.45
C ALA A 97 25.60 13.51 -5.25
N SER A 98 25.87 13.73 -6.53
CA SER A 98 25.02 14.51 -7.41
C SER A 98 23.68 13.80 -7.69
N GLU A 99 23.70 12.49 -7.91
CA GLU A 99 22.50 11.68 -8.15
C GLU A 99 21.58 11.67 -6.92
N GLU A 100 22.15 11.55 -5.72
CA GLU A 100 21.40 11.63 -4.46
C GLU A 100 20.74 13.02 -4.31
N ILE A 101 21.51 14.10 -4.47
CA ILE A 101 21.00 15.47 -4.39
C ILE A 101 19.88 15.70 -5.40
N GLN A 102 20.06 15.24 -6.65
CA GLN A 102 19.05 15.37 -7.69
C GLN A 102 17.77 14.61 -7.34
N SER A 103 17.90 13.39 -6.82
CA SER A 103 16.76 12.58 -6.38
C SER A 103 15.96 13.28 -5.28
N LEU A 104 16.65 13.98 -4.36
CA LEU A 104 15.99 14.72 -3.29
C LEU A 104 15.25 15.97 -3.80
N ILE A 105 15.77 16.62 -4.84
CA ILE A 105 15.07 17.73 -5.54
C ILE A 105 13.83 17.18 -6.28
N ASP A 106 14.00 16.09 -7.04
CA ASP A 106 12.93 15.49 -7.83
C ASP A 106 11.79 14.96 -6.94
N ASN A 107 12.13 14.41 -5.78
CA ASN A 107 11.18 13.98 -4.75
C ASN A 107 10.53 15.16 -4.00
N GLY A 108 10.93 16.41 -4.27
CA GLY A 108 10.43 17.59 -3.57
C GLY A 108 10.81 17.64 -2.10
N THR A 109 11.88 16.95 -1.70
CA THR A 109 12.38 16.96 -0.30
C THR A 109 12.98 18.30 0.06
N PHE A 110 13.68 18.94 -0.89
CA PHE A 110 14.14 20.33 -0.79
C PHE A 110 14.19 20.98 -2.17
N GLU A 111 14.24 22.32 -2.19
CA GLU A 111 14.40 23.12 -3.41
C GLU A 111 15.68 23.97 -3.34
N LEU A 112 16.35 24.15 -4.49
CA LEU A 112 17.44 25.11 -4.58
C LEU A 112 16.88 26.52 -4.67
N VAL A 113 17.19 27.34 -3.66
CA VAL A 113 16.86 28.76 -3.65
C VAL A 113 18.09 29.60 -3.97
N CYS A 114 17.91 30.64 -4.78
CA CYS A 114 18.94 31.65 -4.99
C CYS A 114 19.06 32.52 -3.74
N LEU A 115 20.29 32.73 -3.27
CA LEU A 115 20.54 33.70 -2.22
C LEU A 115 20.21 35.11 -2.71
N PRO A 116 19.67 35.98 -1.84
CA PRO A 116 19.42 37.36 -2.21
C PRO A 116 20.74 38.10 -2.51
N PRO A 117 20.71 39.09 -3.41
CA PRO A 117 21.89 39.86 -3.75
C PRO A 117 22.42 40.61 -2.50
N GLY A 118 23.70 40.40 -2.19
CA GLY A 118 24.39 41.03 -1.04
C GLY A 118 24.52 40.17 0.22
N SER A 119 24.27 38.86 0.11
CA SER A 119 24.60 37.86 1.14
C SER A 119 26.10 37.65 1.29
#